data_AF-A0AAE3MA61-F1
#
_entry.id   AF-A0AAE3MA61-F1
#
_cell.length_a   1.000
_cell.length_b   1.000
_cell.length_c   1.000
_cell.angle_alpha   90.00
_cell.angle_beta   90.00
_cell.angle_gamma   90.00
#
_symmetry.space_group_name_H-M   'P 1'
#
loop_
_entity.id
_entity.type
_entity.pdbx_description
1 polymer ?
#
loop_
_entity_poly.entity_id
_entity_poly.type
_entity_poly.pdbx_seq_one_letter_code
_entity_poly.pdbx_strand_id
1 'polypeptide(L)'
;MKRLVIIFMFIVSLVSCTEDAEVWNSSTVDLAGQWWIQTYDTNGQLVEDYGNVLTYNTAADDGSMWVNLSNLGSFGQITEVSTQDLTFAGEDVYVISGGKVLFDVAKSKTGIVTDSIFMTVEKDGIDYVLRGHKKTGFPEDEY
;
A
#
# COMPACT_ATOMS: atom_id res chain seq x y z
N MET A 1 -0.16 -35.72 -50.43
CA MET A 1 -0.97 -34.52 -50.13
C MET A 1 -1.77 -34.67 -48.83
N LYS A 2 -2.66 -35.66 -48.69
CA LYS A 2 -3.49 -35.84 -47.46
C LYS A 2 -2.69 -35.95 -46.14
N ARG A 3 -1.56 -36.66 -46.13
CA ARG A 3 -0.67 -36.78 -44.95
C ARG A 3 0.01 -35.46 -44.56
N LEU A 4 0.28 -34.59 -45.53
CA LEU A 4 0.92 -33.30 -45.33
C LEU A 4 -0.05 -32.26 -44.73
N VAL A 5 -1.33 -32.35 -45.11
CA VAL A 5 -2.42 -31.55 -44.54
C VAL A 5 -2.67 -31.90 -43.07
N ILE A 6 -2.62 -33.19 -42.71
CA ILE A 6 -2.82 -33.64 -41.32
C ILE A 6 -1.67 -33.16 -40.42
N ILE A 7 -0.42 -33.22 -40.90
CA ILE A 7 0.74 -32.72 -40.14
C ILE A 7 0.67 -31.21 -39.95
N PHE A 8 0.27 -30.46 -40.98
CA PHE A 8 0.08 -29.01 -40.88
C PHE A 8 -1.01 -28.63 -39.88
N MET A 9 -2.13 -29.37 -39.87
CA MET A 9 -3.24 -29.13 -38.94
C MET A 9 -2.86 -29.43 -37.47
N PHE A 10 -1.98 -30.41 -37.25
CA PHE A 10 -1.48 -30.74 -35.90
C PHE A 10 -0.48 -29.70 -35.36
N ILE A 11 0.31 -29.06 -36.23
CA ILE A 11 1.27 -28.01 -35.82
C ILE A 11 0.54 -26.73 -35.39
N VAL A 12 -0.55 -26.37 -36.06
CA VAL A 12 -1.36 -25.17 -35.71
C VAL A 12 -2.03 -25.32 -34.35
N SER A 13 -2.38 -26.54 -33.92
CA SER A 13 -2.98 -26.77 -32.58
C SER A 13 -2.01 -26.62 -31.41
N LEU A 14 -0.71 -26.51 -31.64
CA LEU A 14 0.30 -26.38 -30.58
C LEU A 14 0.67 -24.93 -30.23
N VAL A 15 0.07 -23.93 -30.90
CA VAL A 15 0.39 -22.48 -30.73
C VAL A 15 -0.70 -21.73 -29.96
N SER A 16 -1.48 -22.42 -29.11
CA SER A 16 -2.44 -21.75 -28.21
C SER A 16 -1.73 -21.20 -26.96
N CYS A 17 -0.75 -20.34 -27.16
CA CYS A 17 -0.18 -19.51 -26.09
C CYS A 17 -1.08 -18.28 -25.97
N THR A 18 -1.98 -18.26 -24.99
CA THR A 18 -2.66 -17.02 -24.61
C THR A 18 -1.67 -16.18 -23.84
N GLU A 19 -1.45 -14.93 -24.24
CA GLU A 19 -0.65 -14.02 -23.42
C GLU A 19 -1.31 -13.86 -22.05
N ASP A 20 -0.48 -13.75 -21.00
CA ASP A 20 -0.97 -13.45 -19.67
C ASP A 20 -1.73 -12.13 -19.71
N ALA A 21 -2.88 -12.08 -19.07
CA ALA A 21 -3.67 -10.85 -19.02
C ALA A 21 -2.85 -9.74 -18.33
N GLU A 22 -2.68 -8.61 -19.01
CA GLU A 22 -2.09 -7.43 -18.39
C GLU A 22 -3.01 -6.94 -17.26
N VAL A 23 -2.54 -7.07 -16.02
CA VAL A 23 -3.20 -6.46 -14.87
C VAL A 23 -2.76 -5.01 -14.82
N TRP A 24 -3.68 -4.09 -15.06
CA TRP A 24 -3.42 -2.67 -14.92
C TRP A 24 -3.32 -2.30 -13.44
N ASN A 25 -2.16 -1.76 -13.05
CA ASN A 25 -1.91 -1.26 -11.71
C ASN A 25 -2.02 0.27 -11.70
N SER A 26 -2.50 0.82 -10.58
CA SER A 26 -2.41 2.25 -10.33
C SER A 26 -0.96 2.69 -10.24
N SER A 27 -0.70 3.94 -10.59
CA SER A 27 0.60 4.62 -10.47
C SER A 27 1.26 4.52 -9.09
N THR A 28 0.49 4.30 -8.01
CA THR A 28 0.98 4.21 -6.62
C THR A 28 0.72 2.86 -5.95
N VAL A 29 0.50 1.79 -6.73
CA VAL A 29 0.09 0.46 -6.22
C VAL A 29 0.98 -0.08 -5.08
N ASP A 30 2.28 0.18 -5.16
CA ASP A 30 3.28 -0.30 -4.20
C ASP A 30 3.16 0.38 -2.82
N LEU A 31 2.54 1.56 -2.78
CA LEU A 31 2.32 2.33 -1.57
C LEU A 31 0.86 2.29 -1.12
N ALA A 32 -0.06 1.77 -1.93
CA ALA A 32 -1.47 1.65 -1.61
C ALA A 32 -1.74 0.44 -0.68
N GLY A 33 -2.65 0.62 0.27
CA GLY A 33 -3.01 -0.44 1.20
C GLY A 33 -3.93 -0.01 2.34
N GLN A 34 -4.37 -1.01 3.10
CA GLN A 34 -4.98 -0.80 4.41
C GLN A 34 -3.98 -1.22 5.47
N TRP A 35 -3.86 -0.42 6.52
CA TRP A 35 -2.79 -0.53 7.50
C TRP A 35 -3.36 -0.54 8.91
N TRP A 36 -2.81 -1.41 9.75
CA TRP A 36 -2.99 -1.39 11.18
C TRP A 36 -1.86 -0.57 11.80
N ILE A 37 -2.20 0.60 12.34
CA ILE A 37 -1.26 1.61 12.82
C ILE A 37 -1.45 1.86 14.31
N GLN A 38 -0.35 1.93 15.04
CA GLN A 38 -0.30 2.52 16.36
C GLN A 38 0.28 3.93 16.29
N THR A 39 -0.24 4.82 17.13
CA THR A 39 0.17 6.23 17.22
C THR A 39 0.94 6.46 18.50
N TYR A 40 2.13 7.05 18.38
CA TYR A 40 2.99 7.40 19.50
C TYR A 40 3.24 8.91 19.53
N ASP A 41 3.48 9.46 20.72
CA ASP A 41 4.03 10.80 20.84
C ASP A 41 5.54 10.81 20.57
N THR A 42 6.15 12.00 20.58
CA THR A 42 7.59 12.19 20.37
C THR A 42 8.48 11.59 21.48
N ASN A 43 7.92 11.29 22.65
CA ASN A 43 8.62 10.60 23.74
C ASN A 43 8.54 9.06 23.61
N GLY A 44 7.83 8.56 22.58
CA GLY A 44 7.60 7.14 22.37
C GLY A 44 6.50 6.55 23.25
N GLN A 45 5.68 7.37 23.89
CA GLN A 45 4.51 6.91 24.63
C GLN A 45 3.37 6.60 23.66
N LEU A 46 2.71 5.46 23.85
CA LEU A 46 1.53 5.09 23.06
C LEU A 46 0.38 6.07 23.35
N VAL A 47 -0.10 6.75 22.31
CA VAL A 47 -1.23 7.68 22.36
C VAL A 47 -2.51 6.96 21.96
N GLU A 48 -2.44 6.16 20.91
CA GLU A 48 -3.55 5.36 20.40
C GLU A 48 -3.02 4.00 19.96
N ASP A 49 -3.72 2.94 20.35
CA ASP A 49 -3.41 1.60 19.88
C ASP A 49 -3.84 1.41 18.42
N TYR A 50 -3.90 0.18 17.94
CA TYR A 50 -4.22 -0.13 16.54
C TYR A 50 -5.52 0.52 16.06
N GLY A 51 -5.37 1.37 15.04
CA GLY A 51 -6.46 1.84 14.20
C GLY A 51 -6.14 1.69 12.71
N ASN A 52 -7.10 1.98 11.85
CA ASN A 52 -6.97 1.85 10.41
C ASN A 52 -6.47 3.12 9.72
N VAL A 53 -5.47 2.96 8.87
CA VAL A 53 -5.05 3.97 7.88
C VAL A 53 -5.20 3.39 6.49
N LEU A 54 -5.64 4.21 5.53
CA LEU A 54 -5.72 3.83 4.13
C LEU A 54 -4.78 4.71 3.30
N THR A 55 -4.03 4.08 2.41
CA THR A 55 -3.30 4.77 1.34
C THR A 55 -3.81 4.27 -0.01
N TYR A 56 -4.11 5.18 -0.94
CA TYR A 56 -4.66 4.80 -2.25
C TYR A 56 -4.46 5.89 -3.29
N ASN A 57 -4.39 5.51 -4.56
CA ASN A 57 -4.20 6.45 -5.67
C ASN A 57 -5.31 7.50 -5.76
N THR A 58 -5.00 8.65 -6.33
CA THR A 58 -6.04 9.60 -6.75
C THR A 58 -6.76 9.09 -8.00
N ALA A 59 -7.94 9.66 -8.30
CA ALA A 59 -8.67 9.35 -9.52
C ALA A 59 -7.90 9.77 -10.80
N ALA A 60 -6.95 10.71 -10.69
CA ALA A 60 -6.10 11.13 -11.80
C ALA A 60 -5.02 10.09 -12.13
N ASP A 61 -4.64 9.27 -11.15
CA ASP A 61 -3.59 8.25 -11.25
C ASP A 61 -2.26 8.79 -11.81
N ASP A 62 -1.88 9.98 -11.35
CA ASP A 62 -0.74 10.75 -11.83
C ASP A 62 0.51 10.63 -10.94
N GLY A 63 0.56 9.58 -10.11
CA GLY A 63 1.57 9.41 -9.08
C GLY A 63 1.19 10.05 -7.74
N SER A 64 0.13 10.85 -7.66
CA SER A 64 -0.38 11.34 -6.37
C SER A 64 -1.19 10.27 -5.64
N MET A 65 -1.22 10.33 -4.30
CA MET A 65 -2.05 9.43 -3.49
C MET A 65 -2.74 10.14 -2.33
N TRP A 66 -3.82 9.55 -1.85
CA TRP A 66 -4.48 9.90 -0.60
C TRP A 66 -3.88 9.12 0.56
N VAL A 67 -3.65 9.80 1.68
CA VAL A 67 -3.38 9.20 3.00
C VAL A 67 -4.54 9.53 3.92
N ASN A 68 -5.35 8.53 4.26
CA ASN A 68 -6.50 8.67 5.14
C ASN A 68 -6.14 8.25 6.56
N LEU A 69 -6.01 9.26 7.43
CA LEU A 69 -5.63 9.11 8.83
C LEU A 69 -6.86 9.09 9.74
N SER A 70 -7.79 8.15 9.49
CA SER A 70 -9.05 8.05 10.24
C SER A 70 -8.86 7.96 11.76
N ASN A 71 -7.76 7.36 12.22
CA ASN A 71 -7.39 7.27 13.65
C ASN A 71 -7.22 8.65 14.29
N LEU A 72 -6.70 9.62 13.54
CA LEU A 72 -6.47 10.99 14.02
C LEU A 72 -7.68 11.92 13.79
N GLY A 73 -8.84 11.37 13.40
CA GLY A 73 -10.10 12.08 13.30
C GLY A 73 -10.30 12.94 12.04
N SER A 74 -9.57 12.71 10.94
CA SER A 74 -9.83 13.41 9.66
C SER A 74 -9.60 12.56 8.42
N PHE A 75 -10.29 12.95 7.34
CA PHE A 75 -10.29 12.29 6.04
C PHE A 75 -9.20 12.88 5.13
N GLY A 76 -8.31 12.01 4.65
CA GLY A 76 -7.55 12.12 3.39
C GLY A 76 -6.70 13.37 3.16
N GLN A 77 -5.38 13.20 3.03
CA GLN A 77 -4.47 14.20 2.47
C GLN A 77 -3.89 13.73 1.13
N ILE A 78 -3.78 14.63 0.14
CA ILE A 78 -3.02 14.37 -1.09
C ILE A 78 -1.53 14.59 -0.78
N THR A 79 -0.69 13.61 -1.06
CA THR A 79 0.76 13.67 -0.80
C THR A 79 1.58 13.63 -2.08
N GLU A 80 2.76 14.25 -2.04
CA GLU A 80 3.84 13.95 -2.99
C GLU A 80 4.37 12.54 -2.71
N VAL A 81 4.64 11.78 -3.77
CA VAL A 81 4.97 10.36 -3.69
C VAL A 81 6.20 10.06 -4.54
N SER A 82 7.13 9.28 -4.00
CA SER A 82 8.17 8.59 -4.77
C SER A 82 7.92 7.09 -4.69
N THR A 83 7.41 6.50 -5.77
CA THR A 83 7.21 5.05 -5.86
C THR A 83 8.51 4.28 -6.00
N GLN A 84 9.54 4.91 -6.58
CA GLN A 84 10.88 4.33 -6.66
C GLN A 84 11.52 4.16 -5.29
N ASP A 85 11.37 5.16 -4.41
CA ASP A 85 11.98 5.15 -3.07
C ASP A 85 11.04 4.61 -1.99
N LEU A 86 9.78 4.34 -2.36
CA LEU A 86 8.69 3.95 -1.47
C LEU A 86 8.45 4.97 -0.36
N THR A 87 8.48 6.26 -0.69
CA THR A 87 8.32 7.37 0.26
C THR A 87 7.19 8.32 -0.13
N PHE A 88 6.71 9.06 0.88
CA PHE A 88 5.67 10.08 0.69
C PHE A 88 5.73 11.18 1.75
N ALA A 89 5.28 12.37 1.38
CA ALA A 89 5.19 13.55 2.24
C ALA A 89 4.13 14.53 1.72
N GLY A 90 3.63 15.43 2.57
CA GLY A 90 2.69 16.46 2.13
C GLY A 90 2.30 17.42 3.25
N GLU A 91 1.75 18.58 2.86
CA GLU A 91 1.25 19.61 3.79
C GLU A 91 -0.15 20.06 3.33
N ASP A 92 -1.16 19.85 4.18
CA ASP A 92 -2.53 20.36 4.00
C ASP A 92 -3.21 20.50 5.39
N VAL A 93 -4.13 19.60 5.75
CA VAL A 93 -4.71 19.53 7.11
C VAL A 93 -3.66 19.04 8.13
N TYR A 94 -2.74 18.20 7.67
CA TYR A 94 -1.62 17.68 8.44
C TYR A 94 -0.31 17.89 7.68
N VAL A 95 0.80 17.90 8.41
CA VAL A 95 2.13 17.78 7.79
C VAL A 95 2.59 16.34 7.93
N ILE A 96 2.63 15.61 6.82
CA ILE A 96 3.18 14.26 6.75
C ILE A 96 4.62 14.35 6.30
N SER A 97 5.52 13.77 7.08
CA SER A 97 6.95 13.71 6.76
C SER A 97 7.53 12.33 7.04
N GLY A 98 8.61 11.98 6.33
CA GLY A 98 9.31 10.71 6.53
C GLY A 98 8.45 9.47 6.23
N GLY A 99 7.36 9.62 5.47
CA GLY A 99 6.49 8.52 5.08
C GLY A 99 7.27 7.49 4.29
N LYS A 100 7.19 6.22 4.71
CA LYS A 100 7.91 5.11 4.09
C LYS A 100 7.18 3.78 4.23
N VAL A 101 7.19 3.00 3.15
CA VAL A 101 6.80 1.60 3.16
C VAL A 101 8.05 0.71 3.03
N LEU A 102 8.07 -0.38 3.80
CA LEU A 102 9.12 -1.40 3.76
C LEU A 102 8.46 -2.77 3.54
N PHE A 103 8.78 -3.42 2.43
CA PHE A 103 8.20 -4.72 2.09
C PHE A 103 8.72 -5.85 2.98
N ASP A 104 7.82 -6.73 3.39
CA ASP A 104 8.13 -7.99 4.07
C ASP A 104 9.00 -7.88 5.36
N VAL A 105 8.96 -6.75 6.06
CA VAL A 105 9.74 -6.55 7.31
C VAL A 105 8.91 -6.60 8.59
N ALA A 106 7.59 -6.42 8.51
CA ALA A 106 6.71 -6.42 9.67
C ALA A 106 6.09 -7.80 9.91
N LYS A 107 5.41 -7.91 11.05
CA LYS A 107 4.69 -9.11 11.49
C LYS A 107 3.27 -8.74 11.88
N SER A 108 2.29 -9.48 11.37
CA SER A 108 0.91 -9.39 11.84
C SER A 108 0.78 -9.95 13.26
N LYS A 109 -0.42 -9.83 13.86
CA LYS A 109 -0.74 -10.35 15.20
C LYS A 109 -0.47 -11.84 15.35
N THR A 110 -0.71 -12.63 14.30
CA THR A 110 -0.43 -14.08 14.26
C THR A 110 0.99 -14.42 13.79
N GLY A 111 1.81 -13.41 13.45
CA GLY A 111 3.22 -13.59 13.05
C GLY A 111 3.48 -13.80 11.56
N ILE A 112 2.48 -13.55 10.71
CA ILE A 112 2.62 -13.58 9.24
C ILE A 112 3.51 -12.39 8.82
N VAL A 113 4.44 -12.64 7.89
CA VAL A 113 5.27 -11.58 7.30
C VAL A 113 4.38 -10.65 6.48
N THR A 114 4.58 -9.35 6.64
CA THR A 114 3.79 -8.32 5.94
C THR A 114 4.62 -7.05 5.77
N ASP A 115 4.13 -6.15 4.91
CA ASP A 115 4.72 -4.82 4.73
C ASP A 115 4.58 -3.97 6.00
N SER A 116 5.58 -3.15 6.27
CA SER A 116 5.57 -2.13 7.31
C SER A 116 5.33 -0.76 6.70
N ILE A 117 4.67 0.11 7.45
CA ILE A 117 4.54 1.52 7.13
C ILE A 117 4.96 2.37 8.34
N PHE A 118 5.59 3.49 8.07
CA PHE A 118 6.03 4.47 9.07
C PHE A 118 5.84 5.89 8.52
N MET A 119 5.44 6.83 9.36
CA MET A 119 5.40 8.26 9.05
C MET A 119 5.37 9.11 10.32
N THR A 120 5.80 10.36 10.20
CA THR A 120 5.55 11.41 11.19
C THR A 120 4.41 12.29 10.70
N VAL A 121 3.48 12.62 11.61
CA VAL A 121 2.34 13.49 11.34
C VAL A 121 2.34 14.63 12.34
N GLU A 122 2.45 15.87 11.86
CA GLU A 122 2.21 17.06 12.67
C GLU A 122 0.73 17.45 12.59
N LYS A 123 0.12 17.68 13.76
CA LYS A 123 -1.23 18.22 13.90
C LYS A 123 -1.23 19.31 14.96
N ASP A 124 -1.61 20.52 14.57
CA ASP A 124 -1.73 21.68 15.47
C ASP A 124 -0.44 21.95 16.29
N GLY A 125 0.74 21.77 15.67
CA GLY A 125 2.04 21.92 16.33
C GLY A 125 2.45 20.77 17.24
N ILE A 126 1.74 19.63 17.20
CA ILE A 126 2.08 18.42 17.94
C ILE A 126 2.46 17.32 16.94
N ASP A 127 3.66 16.78 17.10
CA ASP A 127 4.17 15.66 16.31
C ASP A 127 3.74 14.31 16.87
N TYR A 128 3.32 13.44 15.97
CA TYR A 128 2.99 12.04 16.23
C TYR A 128 3.81 11.13 15.32
N VAL A 129 4.20 9.98 15.87
CA VAL A 129 4.88 8.92 15.13
C VAL A 129 3.91 7.78 14.90
N LEU A 130 3.59 7.51 13.63
CA LEU A 130 2.69 6.45 13.22
C LEU A 130 3.51 5.31 12.65
N ARG A 131 3.31 4.12 13.18
CA ARG A 131 3.98 2.91 12.70
C ARG A 131 3.05 1.71 12.77
N GLY A 132 3.20 0.82 11.81
CA GLY A 132 2.34 -0.34 11.75
C GLY A 132 2.63 -1.26 10.57
N HIS A 133 1.64 -2.10 10.27
CA HIS A 133 1.77 -3.15 9.27
C HIS A 133 0.54 -3.25 8.38
N LYS A 134 0.72 -3.80 7.18
CA LYS A 134 -0.38 -4.01 6.24
C LYS A 134 -1.38 -5.03 6.79
N LYS A 135 -2.65 -4.80 6.51
CA LYS A 135 -3.74 -5.70 6.88
C LYS A 135 -3.68 -6.96 6.02
N THR A 136 -3.77 -8.13 6.66
CA THR A 136 -3.66 -9.43 5.97
C THR A 136 -5.00 -9.90 5.39
N GLY A 137 -6.12 -9.40 5.93
CA GLY A 137 -7.47 -9.84 5.59
C GLY A 137 -7.93 -11.09 6.37
N PHE A 138 -7.07 -11.68 7.20
CA PHE A 138 -7.45 -12.76 8.10
C PHE A 138 -8.10 -12.21 9.37
N PRO A 139 -9.28 -12.71 9.80
CA PRO A 139 -9.95 -12.26 11.01
C PRO A 139 -9.08 -12.33 12.28
N GLU A 140 -8.16 -13.29 12.34
CA GLU A 140 -7.25 -13.49 13.46
C GLU A 140 -6.21 -12.37 13.62
N ASP A 141 -5.97 -11.60 12.56
CA ASP A 141 -5.03 -10.48 12.50
C ASP A 141 -5.71 -9.11 12.65
N GLU A 142 -7.02 -9.09 12.91
CA GLU A 142 -7.77 -7.86 13.18
C GLU A 142 -7.58 -7.41 14.65
N TYR A 143 -7.74 -6.10 14.88
CA TYR A 143 -7.64 -5.45 16.19
C TYR A 143 -8.98 -4.86 16.63
#